data_AF-A0A8B8BIH3-F1
#
_entry.id   AF-A0A8B8BIH3-F1
#
_cell.length_a   1.000
_cell.length_b   1.000
_cell.length_c   1.000
_cell.angle_alpha   90.00
_cell.angle_beta   90.00
_cell.angle_gamma   90.00
#
_symmetry.space_group_name_H-M   'P 1'
#
loop_
_entity.id
_entity.type
_entity.pdbx_description
1 polymer ?
#
loop_
_entity_poly.entity_id
_entity_poly.type
_entity_poly.pdbx_seq_one_letter_code
_entity_poly.pdbx_strand_id
1 'polypeptide(L)'
;MADFREAFEDFQEEFKVQSRLSSIFGISTTLIFVFRIVLTVLSIVLLSWLEELSKVTPCELKTALDSIYLKNTTNLCKYNIIGTDIEETMRFLNGYIYLKLTFPVFFLICWLYKHAFCVRYIRERRCRFACLFWILFVICECLATIFLVNVGHLQSVISEAKKQQTDTDYVQLQTKMVSSLEKHYTSEHINNSDEISAGWNNFFIKYDCCAVRDVLSSENDFDRTPWCMSNGTCQQTISQIPKTCCKSVTQEDYQMAPKSCFEALDTGTYKSGCIGRIKEMSVVNIEEYTIRMVTTSISLLVLCEVMDRFIYGICLICWFIYKNTFHKKWRPDRFRPYALSGFTNDIGRL
;
A
#
# COMPACT_ATOMS: atom_id res chain seq x y z
N MET A 1 -60.51 -36.49 13.81
CA MET A 1 -60.63 -35.25 12.99
C MET A 1 -60.00 -34.04 13.67
N ALA A 2 -60.19 -33.83 14.98
CA ALA A 2 -59.54 -32.73 15.72
C ALA A 2 -57.99 -32.79 15.64
N ASP A 3 -57.38 -33.95 15.94
CA ASP A 3 -55.92 -34.15 15.86
C ASP A 3 -55.31 -33.88 14.47
N PHE A 4 -56.08 -34.13 13.41
CA PHE A 4 -55.62 -33.90 12.05
C PHE A 4 -55.66 -32.40 11.68
N ARG A 5 -56.63 -31.66 12.22
CA ARG A 5 -56.71 -30.20 12.01
C ARG A 5 -55.58 -29.50 12.76
N GLU A 6 -55.28 -29.93 13.99
CA GLU A 6 -54.17 -29.38 14.79
C GLU A 6 -52.81 -29.65 14.13
N ALA A 7 -52.59 -30.87 13.62
CA ALA A 7 -51.37 -31.20 12.87
C ALA A 7 -51.24 -30.40 11.55
N PHE A 8 -52.35 -30.07 10.90
CA PHE A 8 -52.36 -29.29 9.65
C PHE A 8 -52.09 -27.79 9.90
N GLU A 9 -52.61 -27.22 10.98
CA GLU A 9 -52.34 -25.83 11.38
C GLU A 9 -50.87 -25.65 11.78
N ASP A 10 -50.29 -26.60 12.53
CA ASP A 10 -48.88 -26.59 12.91
C ASP A 10 -47.96 -26.68 11.66
N PHE A 11 -48.37 -27.47 10.64
CA PHE A 11 -47.67 -27.55 9.36
C PHE A 11 -47.73 -26.24 8.54
N GLN A 12 -48.87 -25.54 8.53
CA GLN A 12 -49.01 -24.25 7.83
C GLN A 12 -48.19 -23.12 8.48
N GLU A 13 -48.14 -23.07 9.81
CA GLU A 13 -47.27 -22.17 10.57
C GLU A 13 -45.79 -22.41 10.22
N GLU A 14 -45.37 -23.68 10.15
CA GLU A 14 -44.00 -24.05 9.76
C GLU A 14 -43.66 -23.63 8.33
N PHE A 15 -44.57 -23.82 7.37
CA PHE A 15 -44.34 -23.40 5.99
C PHE A 15 -44.18 -21.87 5.85
N LYS A 16 -44.96 -21.09 6.62
CA LYS A 16 -44.83 -19.62 6.67
C LYS A 16 -43.49 -19.19 7.28
N VAL A 17 -43.04 -19.83 8.36
CA VAL A 17 -41.74 -19.53 8.99
C VAL A 17 -40.60 -19.87 8.03
N GLN A 18 -40.66 -21.02 7.35
CA GLN A 18 -39.65 -21.44 6.38
C GLN A 18 -39.58 -20.51 5.16
N SER A 19 -40.72 -20.04 4.66
CA SER A 19 -40.79 -19.08 3.55
C SER A 19 -40.25 -17.69 3.94
N ARG A 20 -40.51 -17.21 5.16
CA ARG A 20 -39.95 -15.93 5.64
C ARG A 20 -38.45 -16.01 5.82
N LEU A 21 -37.96 -17.14 6.34
CA LEU A 21 -36.53 -17.37 6.53
C LEU A 21 -35.79 -17.50 5.20
N SER A 22 -36.33 -18.21 4.21
CA SER A 22 -35.71 -18.28 2.88
C SER A 22 -35.61 -16.90 2.21
N SER A 23 -36.62 -16.05 2.41
CA SER A 23 -36.58 -14.65 1.98
C SER A 23 -35.49 -13.85 2.69
N ILE A 24 -35.34 -13.98 4.02
CA ILE A 24 -34.29 -13.29 4.79
C ILE A 24 -32.90 -13.77 4.37
N PHE A 25 -32.71 -15.08 4.18
CA PHE A 25 -31.45 -15.63 3.68
C PHE A 25 -31.13 -15.15 2.26
N GLY A 26 -32.12 -15.06 1.37
CA GLY A 26 -31.93 -14.54 0.01
C GLY A 26 -31.51 -13.06 -0.03
N ILE A 27 -32.12 -12.22 0.81
CA ILE A 27 -31.75 -10.80 0.95
C ILE A 27 -30.32 -10.69 1.48
N SER A 28 -29.97 -11.47 2.51
CA SER A 28 -28.61 -11.49 3.08
C SER A 28 -27.55 -11.89 2.04
N THR A 29 -27.78 -12.94 1.26
CA THR A 29 -26.81 -13.38 0.23
C THR A 29 -26.60 -12.34 -0.86
N THR A 30 -27.67 -11.64 -1.26
CA THR A 30 -27.59 -10.58 -2.28
C THR A 30 -26.79 -9.39 -1.77
N LEU A 31 -27.04 -8.97 -0.52
CA LEU A 31 -26.29 -7.89 0.12
C LEU A 31 -24.80 -8.23 0.24
N ILE A 32 -24.45 -9.44 0.69
CA ILE A 32 -23.05 -9.89 0.77
C ILE A 32 -22.38 -9.81 -0.60
N PHE A 33 -23.08 -10.22 -1.67
CA PHE A 33 -22.53 -10.15 -3.03
C PHE A 33 -22.26 -8.72 -3.47
N VAL A 34 -23.20 -7.80 -3.21
CA VAL A 34 -23.04 -6.36 -3.49
C VAL A 34 -21.85 -5.79 -2.71
N PHE A 35 -21.72 -6.08 -1.42
CA PHE A 35 -20.58 -5.62 -0.61
C PHE A 35 -19.25 -6.13 -1.15
N ARG A 36 -19.19 -7.39 -1.61
CA ARG A 36 -17.97 -7.95 -2.22
C ARG A 36 -17.60 -7.28 -3.55
N ILE A 37 -18.58 -6.90 -4.37
CA ILE A 37 -18.34 -6.11 -5.57
C ILE A 37 -17.76 -4.73 -5.19
N VAL A 38 -18.37 -4.05 -4.21
CA VAL A 38 -17.89 -2.75 -3.73
C VAL A 38 -16.46 -2.84 -3.20
N LEU A 39 -16.16 -3.85 -2.37
CA LEU A 39 -14.81 -4.11 -1.85
C LEU A 39 -13.78 -4.36 -2.96
N THR A 40 -14.17 -5.07 -4.01
CA THR A 40 -13.30 -5.32 -5.16
C THR A 40 -13.01 -4.02 -5.91
N VAL A 41 -14.03 -3.19 -6.15
CA VAL A 41 -13.87 -1.87 -6.78
C VAL A 41 -12.97 -0.97 -5.95
N LEU A 42 -13.16 -0.90 -4.62
CA LEU A 42 -12.30 -0.14 -3.72
C LEU A 42 -10.85 -0.62 -3.75
N SER A 43 -10.64 -1.93 -3.85
CA SER A 43 -9.31 -2.52 -3.96
C SER A 43 -8.62 -2.17 -5.27
N ILE A 44 -9.38 -2.14 -6.38
CA ILE A 44 -8.86 -1.70 -7.69
C ILE A 44 -8.48 -0.22 -7.64
N VAL A 45 -9.34 0.63 -7.06
CA VAL A 45 -9.04 2.06 -6.89
C VAL A 45 -7.78 2.25 -6.05
N LEU A 46 -7.66 1.53 -4.92
CA LEU A 46 -6.45 1.56 -4.10
C LEU A 46 -5.22 1.11 -4.90
N LEU A 47 -5.32 0.06 -5.71
CA LEU A 47 -4.22 -0.42 -6.54
C LEU A 47 -3.76 0.64 -7.53
N SER A 48 -4.68 1.35 -8.18
CA SER A 48 -4.34 2.45 -9.10
C SER A 48 -3.57 3.57 -8.40
N TRP A 49 -3.99 3.96 -7.20
CA TRP A 49 -3.26 4.97 -6.42
C TRP A 49 -1.90 4.48 -5.93
N LEU A 50 -1.78 3.21 -5.52
CA LEU A 50 -0.50 2.62 -5.13
C LEU A 50 0.46 2.52 -6.32
N GLU A 51 -0.04 2.22 -7.52
CA GLU A 51 0.77 2.21 -8.72
C GLU A 51 1.34 3.60 -9.03
N GLU A 52 0.53 4.66 -8.87
CA GLU A 52 1.00 6.03 -9.02
C GLU A 52 2.09 6.37 -7.98
N LEU A 53 1.91 5.95 -6.73
CA LEU A 53 2.95 6.09 -5.70
C LEU A 53 4.22 5.29 -6.00
N SER A 54 4.10 4.12 -6.65
CA SER A 54 5.26 3.29 -6.98
C SER A 54 6.13 3.87 -8.11
N LYS A 55 5.57 4.76 -8.94
CA LYS A 55 6.29 5.43 -10.04
C LYS A 55 7.14 6.60 -9.57
N VAL A 56 6.98 6.99 -8.32
CA VAL A 56 7.72 8.10 -7.70
C VAL A 56 9.20 7.70 -7.64
N THR A 57 10.05 8.54 -8.22
CA THR A 57 11.49 8.27 -8.31
C THR A 57 12.13 8.15 -6.91
N PRO A 58 13.19 7.35 -6.74
CA PRO A 58 13.94 7.36 -5.48
C PRO A 58 14.49 8.77 -5.23
N CYS A 59 14.56 9.17 -3.96
CA CYS A 59 15.06 10.47 -3.53
C CYS A 59 16.48 10.77 -4.06
N GLU A 60 16.58 11.47 -5.21
CA GLU A 60 17.86 11.88 -5.80
C GLU A 60 18.64 12.81 -4.87
N LEU A 61 17.94 13.61 -4.07
CA LEU A 61 18.53 14.53 -3.11
C LEU A 61 19.38 13.82 -2.05
N LYS A 62 18.96 12.65 -1.57
CA LYS A 62 19.74 11.88 -0.60
C LYS A 62 21.05 11.44 -1.23
N THR A 63 21.00 10.86 -2.43
CA THR A 63 22.20 10.48 -3.18
C THR A 63 23.09 11.68 -3.47
N ALA A 64 22.50 12.85 -3.76
CA ALA A 64 23.20 14.11 -3.96
C ALA A 64 23.97 14.53 -2.69
N LEU A 65 23.31 14.57 -1.54
CA LEU A 65 23.93 14.99 -0.28
C LEU A 65 24.92 13.97 0.28
N ASP A 66 24.67 12.68 0.08
CA ASP A 66 25.59 11.60 0.43
C ASP A 66 26.89 11.72 -0.39
N SER A 67 26.82 12.17 -1.64
CA SER A 67 28.01 12.38 -2.50
C SER A 67 28.94 13.51 -2.01
N ILE A 68 28.43 14.41 -1.16
CA ILE A 68 29.23 15.45 -0.48
C ILE A 68 29.38 15.16 1.03
N TYR A 69 29.24 13.89 1.42
CA TYR A 69 29.49 13.36 2.77
C TYR A 69 28.63 13.99 3.89
N LEU A 70 27.45 14.52 3.57
CA LEU A 70 26.50 15.09 4.56
C LEU A 70 25.60 14.02 5.19
N LYS A 71 26.21 13.19 6.05
CA LYS A 71 25.65 11.94 6.62
C LYS A 71 24.41 12.02 7.53
N ASN A 72 23.74 13.18 7.69
CA ASN A 72 22.66 13.33 8.67
C ASN A 72 21.48 14.20 8.18
N THR A 73 21.05 13.96 6.94
CA THR A 73 19.98 14.71 6.27
C THR A 73 18.79 13.81 5.88
N THR A 74 18.49 12.82 6.74
CA THR A 74 17.50 11.76 6.49
C THR A 74 16.06 12.25 6.29
N ASN A 75 15.73 13.47 6.70
CA ASN A 75 14.36 13.98 6.69
C ASN A 75 14.02 14.86 5.49
N LEU A 76 14.95 15.01 4.53
CA LEU A 76 14.76 15.94 3.41
C LEU A 76 13.82 15.41 2.32
N CYS A 77 13.68 14.09 2.20
CA CYS A 77 12.79 13.48 1.24
C CYS A 77 11.52 12.97 1.90
N LYS A 78 10.43 13.67 1.61
CA LYS A 78 9.07 13.32 2.01
C LYS A 78 8.78 11.88 1.57
N TYR A 79 8.44 11.01 2.53
CA TYR A 79 7.88 9.67 2.28
C TYR A 79 8.76 8.62 1.58
N ASN A 80 10.08 8.82 1.53
CA ASN A 80 10.99 7.84 0.90
C ASN A 80 10.95 6.45 1.57
N ILE A 81 10.56 6.38 2.85
CA ILE A 81 10.43 5.13 3.61
C ILE A 81 9.29 4.25 3.08
N ILE A 82 8.29 4.83 2.40
CA ILE A 82 7.05 4.13 2.03
C ILE A 82 7.25 3.20 0.81
N GLY A 83 8.30 3.42 0.00
CA GLY A 83 8.48 2.73 -1.28
C GLY A 83 8.53 1.20 -1.20
N THR A 84 9.29 0.65 -0.24
CA THR A 84 9.42 -0.81 -0.08
C THR A 84 8.13 -1.46 0.38
N ASP A 85 7.39 -0.81 1.28
CA ASP A 85 6.12 -1.32 1.80
C ASP A 85 4.99 -1.26 0.76
N ILE A 86 5.07 -0.33 -0.21
CA ILE A 86 4.10 -0.24 -1.32
C ILE A 86 4.20 -1.46 -2.22
N GLU A 87 5.39 -1.87 -2.64
CA GLU A 87 5.55 -3.00 -3.57
C GLU A 87 5.00 -4.30 -2.97
N GLU A 88 5.33 -4.56 -1.70
CA GLU A 88 4.82 -5.71 -0.97
C GLU A 88 3.28 -5.64 -0.85
N THR A 89 2.73 -4.47 -0.48
CA THR A 89 1.28 -4.29 -0.38
C THR A 89 0.57 -4.46 -1.71
N MET A 90 1.13 -3.97 -2.82
CA MET A 90 0.57 -4.16 -4.17
C MET A 90 0.51 -5.65 -4.54
N ARG A 91 1.54 -6.43 -4.20
CA ARG A 91 1.54 -7.88 -4.43
C ARG A 91 0.42 -8.58 -3.66
N PHE A 92 0.22 -8.23 -2.39
CA PHE A 92 -0.87 -8.77 -1.58
C PHE A 92 -2.25 -8.31 -2.09
N LEU A 93 -2.39 -7.05 -2.50
CA LEU A 93 -3.63 -6.49 -3.02
C LEU A 93 -4.08 -7.19 -4.31
N ASN A 94 -3.14 -7.46 -5.23
CA ASN A 94 -3.42 -8.24 -6.43
C ASN A 94 -3.91 -9.66 -6.11
N GLY A 95 -3.25 -10.35 -5.17
CA GLY A 95 -3.68 -11.67 -4.72
C GLY A 95 -5.07 -11.64 -4.06
N TYR A 96 -5.34 -10.61 -3.26
CA TYR A 96 -6.62 -10.41 -2.60
C TYR A 96 -7.76 -10.12 -3.60
N ILE A 97 -7.53 -9.27 -4.61
CA ILE A 97 -8.50 -9.00 -5.69
C ILE A 97 -8.83 -10.30 -6.43
N TYR A 98 -7.82 -11.09 -6.80
CA TYR A 98 -8.01 -12.38 -7.46
C TYR A 98 -8.83 -13.36 -6.59
N LEU A 99 -8.51 -13.43 -5.29
CA LEU A 99 -9.24 -14.27 -4.34
C LEU A 99 -10.72 -13.86 -4.24
N LYS A 100 -11.01 -12.56 -4.13
CA LYS A 100 -12.37 -12.03 -4.01
C LYS A 100 -13.18 -12.17 -5.29
N LEU A 101 -12.55 -12.15 -6.47
CA LEU A 101 -13.22 -12.39 -7.75
C LEU A 101 -13.50 -13.87 -8.03
N THR A 102 -12.57 -14.76 -7.66
CA THR A 102 -12.71 -16.21 -7.93
C THR A 102 -13.67 -16.90 -6.97
N PHE A 103 -13.74 -16.47 -5.71
CA PHE A 103 -14.60 -17.11 -4.71
C PHE A 103 -16.11 -17.08 -5.04
N PRO A 104 -16.71 -15.96 -5.51
CA PRO A 104 -18.12 -15.92 -5.91
C PRO A 104 -18.41 -16.82 -7.12
N VAL A 105 -17.49 -16.89 -8.09
CA VAL A 105 -17.60 -17.79 -9.25
C VAL A 105 -17.60 -19.25 -8.80
N PHE A 106 -16.70 -19.62 -7.89
CA PHE A 106 -16.68 -20.95 -7.29
C PHE A 106 -17.98 -21.27 -6.55
N PHE A 107 -18.50 -20.32 -5.77
CA PHE A 107 -19.79 -20.47 -5.07
C PHE A 107 -20.95 -20.69 -6.06
N LEU A 108 -20.98 -19.92 -7.15
CA LEU A 108 -21.99 -20.05 -8.19
C LEU A 108 -21.90 -21.41 -8.90
N ILE A 109 -20.69 -21.88 -9.21
CA ILE A 109 -20.47 -23.22 -9.79
C ILE A 109 -20.94 -24.31 -8.82
N CYS A 110 -20.57 -24.23 -7.54
CA CYS A 110 -21.03 -25.19 -6.53
C CYS A 110 -22.56 -25.17 -6.36
N TRP A 111 -23.18 -23.99 -6.42
CA TRP A 111 -24.62 -23.82 -6.34
C TRP A 111 -25.34 -24.42 -7.55
N LEU A 112 -24.87 -24.13 -8.77
CA LEU A 112 -25.37 -24.73 -10.01
C LEU A 112 -25.19 -26.25 -10.02
N TYR A 113 -24.03 -26.74 -9.59
CA TYR A 113 -23.75 -28.16 -9.49
C TYR A 113 -24.70 -28.86 -8.49
N LYS A 114 -24.97 -28.23 -7.34
CA LYS A 114 -25.96 -28.70 -6.37
C LYS A 114 -27.35 -28.81 -7.01
N HIS A 115 -27.79 -27.79 -7.74
CA HIS A 115 -29.10 -27.81 -8.42
C HIS A 115 -29.18 -28.85 -9.54
N ALA A 116 -28.14 -28.97 -10.37
CA ALA A 116 -28.09 -29.93 -11.47
C ALA A 116 -28.06 -31.39 -10.98
N PHE A 117 -27.31 -31.69 -9.93
CA PHE A 117 -27.15 -33.07 -9.41
C PHE A 117 -28.16 -33.46 -8.32
N CYS A 118 -28.90 -32.51 -7.73
CA CYS A 118 -29.96 -32.81 -6.77
C CYS A 118 -31.11 -33.65 -7.36
N VAL A 119 -31.20 -33.76 -8.69
CA VAL A 119 -32.30 -34.46 -9.37
C VAL A 119 -32.10 -35.98 -9.44
N ARG A 120 -30.91 -36.57 -9.21
CA ARG A 120 -30.78 -38.02 -9.47
C ARG A 120 -29.91 -38.94 -8.62
N TYR A 121 -28.85 -38.54 -7.91
CA TYR A 121 -28.01 -39.57 -7.27
C TYR A 121 -27.11 -39.08 -6.13
N ILE A 122 -27.03 -39.91 -5.08
CA ILE A 122 -26.00 -40.00 -4.02
C ILE A 122 -26.15 -39.09 -2.78
N ARG A 123 -26.49 -39.72 -1.65
CA ARG A 123 -26.47 -39.20 -0.28
C ARG A 123 -25.05 -39.20 0.34
N GLU A 124 -24.18 -40.09 -0.10
CA GLU A 124 -22.88 -40.39 0.54
C GLU A 124 -21.71 -39.45 0.13
N ARG A 125 -21.73 -38.90 -1.09
CA ARG A 125 -20.72 -37.93 -1.58
C ARG A 125 -20.92 -36.51 -1.02
N ARG A 126 -22.08 -36.19 -0.44
CA ARG A 126 -22.40 -34.84 0.06
C ARG A 126 -21.49 -34.39 1.21
N CYS A 127 -21.08 -35.31 2.10
CA CYS A 127 -20.20 -34.96 3.22
C CYS A 127 -18.80 -34.52 2.75
N ARG A 128 -18.22 -35.19 1.74
CA ARG A 128 -16.87 -34.85 1.25
C ARG A 128 -16.83 -33.45 0.60
N PHE A 129 -17.81 -33.12 -0.23
CA PHE A 129 -17.89 -31.78 -0.84
C PHE A 129 -18.15 -30.68 0.20
N ALA A 130 -19.00 -30.95 1.19
CA ALA A 130 -19.25 -30.01 2.28
C ALA A 130 -17.96 -29.75 3.10
N CYS A 131 -17.20 -30.80 3.44
CA CYS A 131 -15.94 -30.64 4.16
C CYS A 131 -14.91 -29.85 3.34
N LEU A 132 -14.72 -30.16 2.06
CA LEU A 132 -13.80 -29.41 1.19
C LEU A 132 -14.19 -27.94 1.07
N PHE A 133 -15.49 -27.66 0.92
CA PHE A 133 -16.01 -26.30 0.88
C PHE A 133 -15.68 -25.52 2.16
N TRP A 134 -15.91 -26.12 3.33
CA TRP A 134 -15.58 -25.48 4.62
C TRP A 134 -14.08 -25.25 4.79
N ILE A 135 -13.24 -26.20 4.36
CA ILE A 135 -11.78 -26.04 4.41
C ILE A 135 -11.35 -24.87 3.53
N LEU A 136 -11.80 -24.82 2.26
CA LEU A 136 -11.48 -23.72 1.34
C LEU A 136 -11.98 -22.38 1.87
N PHE A 137 -13.18 -22.36 2.46
CA PHE A 137 -13.74 -21.18 3.08
C PHE A 137 -12.86 -20.65 4.21
N VAL A 138 -12.46 -21.52 5.16
CA VAL A 138 -11.57 -21.14 6.26
C VAL A 138 -10.23 -20.61 5.74
N ILE A 139 -9.66 -21.24 4.71
CA ILE A 139 -8.42 -20.76 4.10
C ILE A 139 -8.60 -19.35 3.52
N CYS A 140 -9.71 -19.09 2.81
CA CYS A 140 -9.98 -17.77 2.23
C CYS A 140 -10.10 -16.68 3.31
N GLU A 141 -10.78 -16.97 4.42
CA GLU A 141 -10.93 -16.03 5.54
C GLU A 141 -9.59 -15.78 6.27
N CYS A 142 -8.76 -16.81 6.41
CA CYS A 142 -7.40 -16.65 6.93
C CYS A 142 -6.56 -15.73 6.04
N LEU A 143 -6.59 -15.94 4.71
CA LEU A 143 -5.88 -15.09 3.76
C LEU A 143 -6.40 -13.65 3.77
N ALA A 144 -7.72 -13.44 3.87
CA ALA A 144 -8.31 -12.12 3.99
C ALA A 144 -7.89 -11.40 5.29
N THR A 145 -7.69 -12.16 6.37
CA THR A 145 -7.20 -11.61 7.65
C THR A 145 -5.73 -11.20 7.55
N ILE A 146 -4.88 -12.01 6.92
CA ILE A 146 -3.48 -11.64 6.64
C ILE A 146 -3.42 -10.36 5.81
N PHE A 147 -4.26 -10.25 4.78
CA PHE A 147 -4.37 -9.03 3.98
C PHE A 147 -4.71 -7.79 4.82
N LEU A 148 -5.68 -7.88 5.73
CA LEU A 148 -6.02 -6.77 6.63
C LEU A 148 -4.85 -6.34 7.52
N VAL A 149 -4.07 -7.30 8.02
CA VAL A 149 -2.88 -6.99 8.83
C VAL A 149 -1.85 -6.22 8.01
N ASN A 150 -1.58 -6.64 6.76
CA ASN A 150 -0.64 -5.95 5.88
C ASN A 150 -1.11 -4.53 5.51
N VAL A 151 -2.39 -4.36 5.18
CA VAL A 151 -2.96 -3.03 4.91
C VAL A 151 -2.90 -2.13 6.16
N GLY A 152 -3.14 -2.71 7.35
CA GLY A 152 -2.98 -2.00 8.62
C GLY A 152 -1.53 -1.59 8.91
N HIS A 153 -0.57 -2.47 8.59
CA HIS A 153 0.86 -2.17 8.67
C HIS A 153 1.22 -0.99 7.76
N LEU A 154 0.81 -1.02 6.48
CA LEU A 154 1.05 0.09 5.55
C LEU A 154 0.46 1.41 6.07
N GLN A 155 -0.76 1.39 6.62
CA GLN A 155 -1.39 2.56 7.22
C GLN A 155 -0.56 3.13 8.39
N SER A 156 0.02 2.26 9.22
CA SER A 156 0.89 2.66 10.32
C SER A 156 2.19 3.30 9.82
N VAL A 157 2.80 2.75 8.76
CA VAL A 157 4.00 3.31 8.11
C VAL A 157 3.70 4.67 7.51
N ILE A 158 2.59 4.83 6.79
CA ILE A 158 2.16 6.12 6.22
C ILE A 158 1.95 7.15 7.34
N SER A 159 1.30 6.76 8.44
CA SER A 159 1.08 7.66 9.57
C SER A 159 2.37 8.08 10.25
N GLU A 160 3.33 7.17 10.39
CA GLU A 160 4.63 7.46 11.00
C GLU A 160 5.47 8.36 10.10
N ALA A 161 5.51 8.06 8.80
CA ALA A 161 6.18 8.91 7.81
C ALA A 161 5.60 10.33 7.79
N LYS A 162 4.28 10.48 7.98
CA LYS A 162 3.64 11.80 8.11
C LYS A 162 4.04 12.54 9.40
N LYS A 163 4.25 11.84 10.51
CA LYS A 163 4.71 12.45 11.78
C LYS A 163 6.18 12.85 11.73
N GLN A 164 7.02 12.03 11.11
CA GLN A 164 8.45 12.29 10.96
C GLN A 164 8.76 13.39 9.95
N GLN A 165 7.77 13.77 9.15
CA GLN A 165 7.89 14.84 8.20
C GLN A 165 7.91 16.20 8.91
N THR A 166 9.12 16.65 9.25
CA THR A 166 9.40 18.03 9.66
C THR A 166 9.58 18.91 8.43
N ASP A 167 9.16 20.18 8.52
CA ASP A 167 9.53 21.16 7.49
C ASP A 167 11.05 21.16 7.32
N THR A 168 11.50 21.05 6.08
CA THR A 168 12.92 21.01 5.78
C THR A 168 13.53 22.36 6.15
N ASP A 169 14.40 22.36 7.15
CA ASP A 169 15.19 23.53 7.51
C ASP A 169 16.32 23.75 6.49
N TYR A 170 15.98 24.40 5.37
CA TYR A 170 16.94 24.75 4.33
C TYR A 170 18.04 25.69 4.84
N VAL A 171 17.80 26.45 5.91
CA VAL A 171 18.80 27.35 6.50
C VAL A 171 19.87 26.52 7.21
N GLN A 172 19.46 25.53 8.00
CA GLN A 172 20.40 24.61 8.63
C GLN A 172 21.14 23.75 7.60
N LEU A 173 20.44 23.28 6.55
CA LEU A 173 21.07 22.53 5.46
C LEU A 173 22.14 23.36 4.74
N GLN A 174 21.80 24.59 4.35
CA GLN A 174 22.73 25.53 3.73
C GLN A 174 23.95 25.77 4.61
N THR A 175 23.76 25.97 5.92
CA THR A 175 24.86 26.16 6.88
C THR A 175 25.78 24.95 6.94
N LYS A 176 25.22 23.73 6.97
CA LYS A 176 26.01 22.48 6.96
C LYS A 176 26.77 22.29 5.66
N MET A 177 26.16 22.62 4.51
CA MET A 177 26.81 22.56 3.21
C MET A 177 27.98 23.53 3.12
N VAL A 178 27.78 24.80 3.49
CA VAL A 178 28.86 25.81 3.50
C VAL A 178 29.97 25.35 4.43
N SER A 179 29.64 24.90 5.64
CA SER A 179 30.65 24.42 6.60
C SER A 179 31.44 23.21 6.08
N SER A 180 30.79 22.28 5.37
CA SER A 180 31.47 21.14 4.73
C SER A 180 32.46 21.62 3.67
N LEU A 181 32.01 22.55 2.81
CA LEU A 181 32.86 23.15 1.77
C LEU A 181 34.05 23.88 2.39
N GLU A 182 33.81 24.84 3.30
CA GLU A 182 34.84 25.65 3.98
C GLU A 182 35.87 24.80 4.73
N LYS A 183 35.48 23.65 5.28
CA LYS A 183 36.39 22.83 6.09
C LYS A 183 37.19 21.82 5.27
N HIS A 184 36.62 21.31 4.18
CA HIS A 184 37.13 20.11 3.51
C HIS A 184 37.48 20.30 2.04
N TYR A 185 37.13 21.42 1.40
CA TYR A 185 37.43 21.63 -0.01
C TYR A 185 38.88 22.09 -0.23
N THR A 186 39.71 21.21 -0.78
CA THR A 186 41.16 21.41 -0.97
C THR A 186 41.59 21.49 -2.43
N SER A 187 40.75 21.04 -3.38
CA SER A 187 41.17 20.91 -4.78
C SER A 187 39.99 20.92 -5.76
N GLU A 188 40.20 21.53 -6.93
CA GLU A 188 39.27 21.50 -8.06
C GLU A 188 39.43 20.27 -8.97
N HIS A 189 40.33 19.35 -8.63
CA HIS A 189 40.55 18.13 -9.42
C HIS A 189 39.56 17.01 -9.05
N ILE A 190 38.96 16.38 -10.06
CA ILE A 190 37.99 15.28 -9.86
C ILE A 190 38.69 13.96 -9.52
N ASN A 191 39.91 13.75 -10.02
CA ASN A 191 40.68 12.52 -9.82
C ASN A 191 41.69 12.61 -8.66
N ASN A 192 41.46 13.51 -7.70
CA ASN A 192 42.39 13.75 -6.60
C ASN A 192 42.25 12.70 -5.49
N SER A 193 43.25 12.61 -4.61
CA SER A 193 43.19 11.73 -3.42
C SER A 193 42.20 12.20 -2.35
N ASP A 194 41.75 13.46 -2.40
CA ASP A 194 40.74 13.99 -1.49
C ASP A 194 39.33 13.70 -2.02
N GLU A 195 38.72 12.65 -1.46
CA GLU A 195 37.39 12.19 -1.84
C GLU A 195 36.29 13.23 -1.62
N ILE A 196 36.42 14.12 -0.61
CA ILE A 196 35.39 15.12 -0.32
C ILE A 196 35.42 16.23 -1.37
N SER A 197 36.62 16.70 -1.73
CA SER A 197 36.81 17.66 -2.83
C SER A 197 36.33 17.09 -4.17
N ALA A 198 36.69 15.83 -4.47
CA ALA A 198 36.20 15.13 -5.65
C ALA A 198 34.67 15.00 -5.65
N GLY A 199 34.07 14.69 -4.49
CA GLY A 199 32.62 14.66 -4.29
C GLY A 199 31.95 15.98 -4.63
N TRP A 200 32.45 17.10 -4.11
CA TRP A 200 31.95 18.45 -4.43
C TRP A 200 32.10 18.79 -5.92
N ASN A 201 33.24 18.50 -6.53
CA ASN A 201 33.48 18.76 -7.94
C ASN A 201 32.52 17.97 -8.84
N ASN A 202 32.31 16.69 -8.53
CA ASN A 202 31.32 15.86 -9.21
C ASN A 202 29.90 16.37 -8.97
N PHE A 203 29.60 16.85 -7.76
CA PHE A 203 28.31 17.43 -7.43
C PHE A 203 28.01 18.68 -8.28
N PHE A 204 28.97 19.60 -8.43
CA PHE A 204 28.83 20.81 -9.25
C PHE A 204 28.58 20.49 -10.73
N ILE A 205 29.22 19.46 -11.27
CA ILE A 205 29.00 19.02 -12.64
C ILE A 205 27.64 18.33 -12.77
N LYS A 206 27.38 17.33 -11.94
CA LYS A 206 26.18 16.47 -12.06
C LYS A 206 24.88 17.24 -11.86
N TYR A 207 24.85 18.17 -10.92
CA TYR A 207 23.63 18.93 -10.59
C TYR A 207 23.61 20.34 -11.21
N ASP A 208 24.56 20.66 -12.08
CA ASP A 208 24.64 21.93 -12.80
C ASP A 208 24.52 23.16 -11.87
N CYS A 209 25.27 23.14 -10.76
CA CYS A 209 25.31 24.23 -9.78
C CYS A 209 26.76 24.57 -9.38
N CYS A 210 26.96 25.74 -8.76
CA CYS A 210 28.25 26.21 -8.26
C CYS A 210 28.09 26.87 -6.90
N ALA A 211 29.02 26.58 -5.97
CA ALA A 211 28.96 27.04 -4.59
C ALA A 211 27.64 26.64 -3.90
N VAL A 212 27.52 26.91 -2.60
CA VAL A 212 26.25 26.63 -1.90
C VAL A 212 25.27 27.78 -2.14
N ARG A 213 25.75 29.01 -1.98
CA ARG A 213 25.09 30.27 -2.30
C ARG A 213 25.41 30.71 -3.73
N ASP A 214 24.58 31.60 -4.28
CA ASP A 214 24.88 32.22 -5.56
C ASP A 214 26.19 33.00 -5.51
N VAL A 215 27.01 32.84 -6.55
CA VAL A 215 28.25 33.60 -6.73
C VAL A 215 27.86 34.98 -7.26
N LEU A 216 27.85 35.98 -6.39
CA LEU A 216 27.46 37.37 -6.75
C LEU A 216 28.68 38.27 -7.02
N SER A 217 29.85 37.86 -6.54
CA SER A 217 31.10 38.63 -6.61
C SER A 217 32.31 37.72 -6.45
N SER A 218 33.51 38.31 -6.49
CA SER A 218 34.74 37.64 -6.10
C SER A 218 34.69 37.11 -4.67
N GLU A 219 33.99 37.80 -3.75
CA GLU A 219 33.71 37.25 -2.42
C GLU A 219 32.61 36.18 -2.50
N ASN A 220 32.94 34.93 -2.16
CA ASN A 220 32.08 33.77 -2.34
C ASN A 220 32.39 32.62 -1.35
N ASP A 221 31.67 31.49 -1.47
CA ASP A 221 31.79 30.36 -0.53
C ASP A 221 33.17 29.67 -0.55
N PHE A 222 33.97 29.88 -1.59
CA PHE A 222 35.29 29.25 -1.72
C PHE A 222 36.40 30.00 -0.97
N ASP A 223 36.25 31.29 -0.68
CA ASP A 223 37.33 32.13 -0.12
C ASP A 223 37.91 31.58 1.19
N ARG A 224 37.07 30.93 2.00
CA ARG A 224 37.42 30.37 3.31
C ARG A 224 37.78 28.89 3.27
N THR A 225 37.86 28.31 2.09
CA THR A 225 38.26 26.91 1.91
C THR A 225 39.79 26.76 1.95
N PRO A 226 40.31 25.59 2.34
CA PRO A 226 41.74 25.28 2.23
C PRO A 226 42.31 25.47 0.81
N TRP A 227 41.49 25.25 -0.22
CA TRP A 227 41.86 25.49 -1.62
C TRP A 227 42.24 26.96 -1.90
N CYS A 228 41.54 27.91 -1.28
CA CYS A 228 41.86 29.34 -1.39
C CYS A 228 42.89 29.82 -0.37
N MET A 229 42.89 29.26 0.85
CA MET A 229 43.74 29.76 1.93
C MET A 229 45.13 29.12 2.00
N SER A 230 45.25 27.84 1.63
CA SER A 230 46.45 27.04 1.93
C SER A 230 47.16 26.54 0.69
N ASN A 231 46.43 25.96 -0.26
CA ASN A 231 47.00 25.39 -1.48
C ASN A 231 45.93 25.28 -2.56
N GLY A 232 46.12 25.96 -3.69
CA GLY A 232 45.23 25.85 -4.83
C GLY A 232 45.40 26.98 -5.84
N THR A 233 44.74 26.82 -6.98
CA THR A 233 44.68 27.85 -8.03
C THR A 233 44.00 29.13 -7.54
N CYS A 234 43.12 29.04 -6.54
CA CYS A 234 42.53 30.21 -5.89
C CYS A 234 43.51 31.02 -5.06
N GLN A 235 44.31 30.37 -4.22
CA GLN A 235 45.38 31.04 -3.47
C GLN A 235 46.37 31.76 -4.40
N GLN A 236 46.65 31.17 -5.56
CA GLN A 236 47.52 31.75 -6.59
C GLN A 236 46.88 32.91 -7.35
N THR A 237 45.64 33.31 -7.00
CA THR A 237 44.83 34.32 -7.69
C THR A 237 44.52 33.99 -9.15
N ILE A 238 44.66 32.71 -9.53
CA ILE A 238 44.40 32.22 -10.89
C ILE A 238 42.90 31.91 -11.07
N SER A 239 42.21 31.50 -10.01
CA SER A 239 40.80 31.09 -10.04
C SER A 239 40.03 31.65 -8.85
N GLN A 240 38.95 32.39 -9.06
CA GLN A 240 38.01 32.81 -8.01
C GLN A 240 37.01 31.70 -7.63
N ILE A 241 36.68 30.83 -8.60
CA ILE A 241 35.82 29.65 -8.41
C ILE A 241 36.45 28.44 -9.11
N PRO A 242 36.12 27.20 -8.71
CA PRO A 242 36.59 26.00 -9.40
C PRO A 242 36.13 25.95 -10.86
N LYS A 243 36.95 25.43 -11.77
CA LYS A 243 36.55 25.28 -13.18
C LYS A 243 35.30 24.42 -13.38
N THR A 244 35.02 23.50 -12.46
CA THR A 244 33.82 22.65 -12.45
C THR A 244 32.52 23.44 -12.25
N CYS A 245 32.60 24.68 -11.75
CA CYS A 245 31.48 25.61 -11.63
C CYS A 245 31.07 26.28 -12.95
N CYS A 246 31.90 26.19 -13.98
CA CYS A 246 31.61 26.83 -15.26
C CYS A 246 30.45 26.14 -15.98
N LYS A 247 29.65 26.91 -16.72
CA LYS A 247 28.57 26.34 -17.53
C LYS A 247 29.13 25.49 -18.66
N SER A 248 28.34 24.49 -19.06
CA SER A 248 28.63 23.64 -20.21
C SER A 248 29.96 22.88 -20.11
N VAL A 249 30.42 22.61 -18.89
CA VAL A 249 31.55 21.73 -18.62
C VAL A 249 31.07 20.37 -18.11
N THR A 250 31.82 19.34 -18.48
CA THR A 250 31.64 17.94 -18.12
C THR A 250 32.83 17.43 -17.34
N GLN A 251 32.77 16.19 -16.86
CA GLN A 251 33.88 15.55 -16.15
C GLN A 251 35.14 15.43 -17.03
N GLU A 252 34.98 15.39 -18.35
CA GLU A 252 36.07 15.15 -19.31
C GLU A 252 36.79 16.45 -19.74
N ASP A 253 36.06 17.56 -19.82
CA ASP A 253 36.53 18.80 -20.47
C ASP A 253 36.61 20.02 -19.55
N TYR A 254 36.20 19.92 -18.27
CA TYR A 254 36.20 21.06 -17.36
C TYR A 254 37.56 21.78 -17.21
N GLN A 255 38.67 21.09 -17.45
CA GLN A 255 40.01 21.70 -17.43
C GLN A 255 40.19 22.79 -18.49
N MET A 256 39.42 22.72 -19.57
CA MET A 256 39.39 23.67 -20.69
C MET A 256 38.38 24.81 -20.50
N ALA A 257 37.79 24.95 -19.29
CA ALA A 257 36.88 26.03 -18.99
C ALA A 257 37.50 27.42 -19.33
N PRO A 258 36.71 28.37 -19.86
CA PRO A 258 37.22 29.66 -20.25
C PRO A 258 37.59 30.51 -19.03
N LYS A 259 38.67 31.28 -19.11
CA LYS A 259 39.14 32.19 -18.04
C LYS A 259 38.07 33.22 -17.62
N SER A 260 37.23 33.66 -18.56
CA SER A 260 36.10 34.55 -18.26
C SER A 260 35.17 33.99 -17.18
N CYS A 261 35.05 32.67 -17.07
CA CYS A 261 34.24 32.03 -16.05
C CYS A 261 34.90 32.00 -14.68
N PHE A 262 36.09 31.40 -14.58
CA PHE A 262 36.65 31.06 -13.28
C PHE A 262 37.61 32.12 -12.73
N GLU A 263 38.16 32.98 -13.59
CA GLU A 263 39.11 34.05 -13.22
C GLU A 263 38.40 35.41 -13.14
N ALA A 264 37.58 35.76 -14.14
CA ALA A 264 36.91 37.06 -14.24
C ALA A 264 35.48 37.11 -13.67
N LEU A 265 34.82 35.95 -13.51
CA LEU A 265 33.42 35.83 -13.08
C LEU A 265 32.43 36.61 -13.98
N ASP A 266 32.62 36.54 -15.29
CA ASP A 266 31.71 37.18 -16.26
C ASP A 266 30.29 36.63 -16.09
N THR A 267 29.31 37.52 -15.93
CA THR A 267 27.93 37.12 -15.67
C THR A 267 27.40 36.18 -16.75
N GLY A 268 26.77 35.08 -16.33
CA GLY A 268 26.19 34.10 -17.23
C GLY A 268 27.13 32.97 -17.67
N THR A 269 28.42 33.02 -17.31
CA THR A 269 29.41 31.98 -17.64
C THR A 269 29.57 30.89 -16.58
N TYR A 270 29.15 31.15 -15.34
CA TYR A 270 29.15 30.20 -14.22
C TYR A 270 27.72 29.78 -13.83
N LYS A 271 27.61 28.62 -13.17
CA LYS A 271 26.33 28.03 -12.72
C LYS A 271 25.74 28.75 -11.50
N SER A 272 24.44 28.57 -11.24
CA SER A 272 23.77 29.11 -10.05
C SER A 272 24.11 28.35 -8.76
N GLY A 273 23.77 28.93 -7.61
CA GLY A 273 23.97 28.35 -6.28
C GLY A 273 23.31 26.98 -6.10
N CYS A 274 24.03 26.03 -5.48
CA CYS A 274 23.54 24.67 -5.28
C CYS A 274 22.33 24.58 -4.33
N ILE A 275 22.13 25.54 -3.42
CA ILE A 275 20.95 25.51 -2.54
C ILE A 275 19.64 25.68 -3.32
N GLY A 276 19.64 26.45 -4.42
CA GLY A 276 18.47 26.59 -5.29
C GLY A 276 18.13 25.27 -5.96
N ARG A 277 19.14 24.61 -6.53
CA ARG A 277 18.98 23.29 -7.15
C ARG A 277 18.52 22.22 -6.16
N ILE A 278 19.06 22.25 -4.95
CA ILE A 278 18.63 21.34 -3.87
C ILE A 278 17.18 21.56 -3.48
N LYS A 279 16.74 22.82 -3.41
CA LYS A 279 15.33 23.16 -3.14
C LYS A 279 14.41 22.66 -4.24
N GLU A 280 14.84 22.66 -5.50
CA GLU A 280 14.09 22.06 -6.60
C GLU A 280 14.02 20.53 -6.49
N MET A 281 15.13 19.88 -6.13
CA MET A 281 15.19 18.42 -5.94
C MET A 281 14.49 17.94 -4.65
N SER A 282 14.27 18.82 -3.67
CA SER A 282 13.53 18.53 -2.45
C SER A 282 12.02 18.74 -2.58
N VAL A 283 11.53 19.26 -3.72
CA VAL A 283 10.10 19.41 -3.96
C VAL A 283 9.46 18.03 -4.01
N VAL A 284 8.69 17.74 -2.96
CA VAL A 284 7.56 16.80 -2.87
C VAL A 284 7.49 15.82 -4.05
N ASN A 285 8.21 14.70 -3.94
CA ASN A 285 8.11 13.66 -4.97
C ASN A 285 6.71 12.97 -4.95
N ILE A 286 5.96 13.14 -3.85
CA ILE A 286 4.62 12.60 -3.69
C ILE A 286 3.66 13.70 -3.24
N GLU A 287 2.74 14.08 -4.11
CA GLU A 287 1.68 15.04 -3.79
C GLU A 287 0.94 14.62 -2.52
N GLU A 288 0.75 15.58 -1.61
CA GLU A 288 0.02 15.32 -0.35
C GLU A 288 -1.41 14.84 -0.62
N TYR A 289 -1.97 15.23 -1.77
CA TYR A 289 -3.24 14.74 -2.27
C TYR A 289 -3.22 13.23 -2.50
N THR A 290 -2.23 12.68 -3.20
CA THR A 290 -2.12 11.23 -3.48
C THR A 290 -2.06 10.41 -2.19
N ILE A 291 -1.30 10.88 -1.20
CA ILE A 291 -1.23 10.21 0.11
C ILE A 291 -2.56 10.30 0.85
N ARG A 292 -3.25 11.44 0.79
CA ARG A 292 -4.58 11.57 1.36
C ARG A 292 -5.57 10.60 0.71
N MET A 293 -5.51 10.43 -0.61
CA MET A 293 -6.36 9.51 -1.35
C MET A 293 -6.08 8.05 -0.99
N VAL A 294 -4.81 7.66 -0.91
CA VAL A 294 -4.41 6.30 -0.47
C VAL A 294 -4.86 6.03 0.96
N THR A 295 -4.57 6.94 1.89
CA THR A 295 -4.96 6.83 3.30
C THR A 295 -6.48 6.67 3.45
N THR A 296 -7.25 7.46 2.70
CA THR A 296 -8.72 7.43 2.72
C THR A 296 -9.24 6.12 2.12
N SER A 297 -8.66 5.67 1.00
CA SER A 297 -9.02 4.42 0.33
C SER A 297 -8.75 3.21 1.22
N ILE A 298 -7.58 3.17 1.89
CA ILE A 298 -7.23 2.14 2.87
C ILE A 298 -8.24 2.14 4.02
N SER A 299 -8.53 3.31 4.59
CA SER A 299 -9.46 3.42 5.73
C SER A 299 -10.86 2.94 5.39
N LEU A 300 -11.35 3.31 4.19
CA LEU A 300 -12.65 2.85 3.69
C LEU A 300 -12.66 1.33 3.43
N LEU A 301 -11.60 0.80 2.84
CA LEU A 301 -11.46 -0.63 2.58
C LEU A 301 -11.49 -1.45 3.88
N VAL A 302 -10.72 -1.02 4.89
CA VAL A 302 -10.70 -1.66 6.21
C VAL A 302 -12.07 -1.62 6.87
N LEU A 303 -12.76 -0.47 6.82
CA LEU A 303 -14.10 -0.34 7.37
C LEU A 303 -15.09 -1.30 6.68
N CYS A 304 -15.11 -1.33 5.35
CA CYS A 304 -15.98 -2.22 4.58
C CYS A 304 -15.68 -3.71 4.86
N GLU A 305 -14.41 -4.08 5.01
CA GLU A 305 -13.99 -5.46 5.32
C GLU A 305 -14.41 -5.90 6.73
N VAL A 306 -14.36 -5.00 7.70
CA VAL A 306 -14.86 -5.27 9.06
C VAL A 306 -16.37 -5.44 9.05
N MET A 307 -17.09 -4.58 8.31
CA MET A 307 -18.54 -4.70 8.15
C MET A 307 -18.95 -6.01 7.46
N ASP A 308 -18.26 -6.42 6.40
CA ASP A 308 -18.51 -7.69 5.69
C ASP A 308 -18.40 -8.89 6.65
N ARG A 309 -17.31 -8.94 7.45
CA ARG A 309 -17.12 -10.00 8.46
C ARG A 309 -18.19 -9.96 9.55
N PHE A 310 -18.59 -8.77 10.00
CA PHE A 310 -19.62 -8.62 11.02
C PHE A 310 -20.98 -9.13 10.52
N ILE A 311 -21.40 -8.72 9.32
CA ILE A 311 -22.64 -9.19 8.67
C ILE A 311 -22.59 -10.71 8.51
N TYR A 312 -21.47 -11.24 8.04
CA TYR A 312 -21.28 -12.68 7.86
C TYR A 312 -21.36 -13.45 9.19
N GLY A 313 -20.72 -12.94 10.25
CA GLY A 313 -20.76 -13.52 11.59
C GLY A 313 -22.18 -13.60 12.15
N ILE A 314 -22.98 -12.53 12.00
CA ILE A 314 -24.40 -12.54 12.40
C ILE A 314 -25.16 -13.60 11.61
N CYS A 315 -24.96 -13.69 10.29
CA CYS A 315 -25.63 -14.69 9.46
C CYS A 315 -25.31 -16.12 9.89
N LEU A 316 -24.05 -16.41 10.25
CA LEU A 316 -23.64 -17.71 10.78
C LEU A 316 -24.28 -18.02 12.12
N ILE A 317 -24.32 -17.05 13.05
CA ILE A 317 -24.95 -17.21 14.36
C ILE A 317 -26.45 -17.49 14.19
N CYS A 318 -27.16 -16.69 13.38
CA CYS A 318 -28.57 -16.90 13.07
C CYS A 318 -28.82 -18.29 12.47
N TRP A 319 -27.97 -18.73 11.53
CA TRP A 319 -28.06 -20.07 10.94
C TRP A 319 -27.85 -21.19 11.98
N PHE A 320 -26.87 -21.04 12.88
CA PHE A 320 -26.59 -22.01 13.94
C PHE A 320 -27.74 -22.11 14.95
N ILE A 321 -28.29 -20.97 15.40
CA ILE A 321 -29.46 -20.91 16.28
C ILE A 321 -30.65 -21.58 15.61
N TYR A 322 -30.90 -21.25 14.34
CA TYR A 322 -31.98 -21.86 13.56
C TYR A 322 -31.83 -23.39 13.50
N LYS A 323 -30.65 -23.87 13.11
CA LYS A 323 -30.37 -25.31 13.01
C LYS A 323 -30.58 -26.04 14.34
N ASN A 324 -30.08 -25.49 15.45
CA ASN A 324 -30.19 -26.15 16.76
C ASN A 324 -31.61 -26.11 17.33
N THR A 325 -32.35 -25.02 17.12
CA THR A 325 -33.72 -24.89 17.61
C THR A 325 -34.66 -25.85 16.87
N PHE A 326 -34.54 -25.90 15.53
CA PHE A 326 -35.38 -26.75 14.71
C PHE A 326 -35.07 -28.25 14.89
N HIS A 327 -33.79 -28.61 14.99
CA HIS A 327 -33.38 -30.01 15.17
C HIS A 327 -33.75 -30.58 16.55
N LYS A 328 -33.93 -29.73 17.57
CA LYS A 328 -34.45 -30.16 18.88
C LYS A 328 -35.98 -30.38 18.86
N LYS A 329 -36.74 -29.62 18.06
CA LYS A 329 -38.20 -29.78 17.94
C LYS A 329 -38.57 -31.12 17.26
N TRP A 330 -37.76 -31.56 16.29
CA TRP A 330 -37.99 -32.75 15.46
C TRP A 330 -37.31 -34.05 15.93
N ARG A 331 -37.18 -34.29 17.26
CA ARG A 331 -36.73 -35.60 17.73
C ARG A 331 -37.81 -36.65 17.39
N PRO A 332 -37.54 -37.66 16.52
CA PRO A 332 -38.53 -38.63 16.05
C PRO A 332 -39.15 -39.47 17.17
N ASP A 333 -38.50 -39.51 18.33
CA ASP A 333 -38.88 -40.29 19.50
C ASP A 333 -40.27 -39.94 20.07
N ARG A 334 -40.87 -38.81 19.66
CA ARG A 334 -42.26 -38.44 20.02
C ARG A 334 -43.33 -38.94 19.06
N PHE A 335 -42.98 -39.39 17.85
CA PHE A 335 -43.87 -40.17 17.01
C PHE A 335 -43.62 -41.65 17.27
N ARG A 336 -44.00 -42.10 18.49
CA ARG A 336 -44.20 -43.52 18.72
C ARG A 336 -45.31 -43.92 17.74
N PRO A 337 -45.08 -44.80 16.75
CA PRO A 337 -46.18 -45.26 15.92
C PRO A 337 -47.17 -45.90 16.89
N TYR A 338 -48.37 -45.33 17.00
CA TYR A 338 -49.51 -46.10 17.47
C TYR A 338 -49.65 -47.22 16.45
N ALA A 339 -48.98 -48.33 16.74
CA ALA A 339 -49.09 -49.54 15.97
C ALA A 339 -50.59 -49.82 15.83
N LEU A 340 -51.04 -49.88 14.59
CA LEU A 340 -52.30 -50.48 14.16
C LEU A 340 -52.28 -51.97 14.53
N SER A 341 -52.22 -52.30 15.82
CA SER A 341 -52.29 -53.69 16.32
C SER A 341 -53.73 -54.18 16.47
N GLY A 342 -54.70 -53.54 15.79
CA GLY A 342 -56.13 -53.81 15.98
C GLY A 342 -56.93 -54.17 14.73
N PHE A 343 -56.32 -54.28 13.54
CA PHE A 343 -57.09 -54.32 12.28
C PHE A 343 -56.86 -55.54 11.37
N THR A 344 -56.39 -56.68 11.90
CA THR A 344 -56.12 -57.86 11.05
C THR A 344 -56.91 -59.15 11.35
N ASN A 345 -57.90 -59.17 12.25
CA ASN A 345 -58.53 -60.45 12.64
C ASN A 345 -60.06 -60.58 12.45
N ASP A 346 -60.69 -59.90 11.48
CA ASP A 346 -62.14 -60.13 11.23
C ASP A 346 -62.55 -60.16 9.73
N ILE A 347 -61.68 -60.66 8.84
CA ILE A 347 -62.07 -61.03 7.47
C ILE A 347 -61.91 -62.55 7.33
N GLY A 348 -62.85 -63.28 7.90
CA GLY A 348 -62.80 -64.75 7.90
C GLY A 348 -64.08 -65.44 8.35
N ARG A 349 -65.26 -64.86 8.12
CA ARG A 349 -66.57 -65.55 8.15
C ARG A 349 -67.58 -64.79 7.29
N LEU A 350 -67.77 -65.25 6.06
CA LEU A 350 -69.04 -65.24 5.32
C LEU A 350 -68.95 -66.25 4.19
#